data_AF-A0A2Z6QFH7-F1
#
_entry.id   AF-A0A2Z6QFH7-F1
#
_cell.length_a   1.000
_cell.length_b   1.000
_cell.length_c   1.000
_cell.angle_alpha   90.00
_cell.angle_beta   90.00
_cell.angle_gamma   90.00
#
_symmetry.space_group_name_H-M   'P 1'
#
loop_
_entity.id
_entity.type
_entity.pdbx_description
1 polymer ?
#
loop_
_entity_poly.entity_id
_entity_poly.type
_entity_poly.pdbx_seq_one_letter_code
_entity_poly.pdbx_strand_id
1 'polypeptide(L)'
;MDVVPSYLKGIALMWFNTVRACEWENSLNRNQSFTHLFEAQFCNPFKMSQWKHQFSNRKQRAGVTIDEYTSAMEELWKRIDPKRKRTELD
;
A
#
# COMPACT_ATOMS: atom_id res chain seq x y z
N MET A 1 -20.11 2.76 4.33
CA MET A 1 -18.76 3.36 4.45
C MET A 1 -18.32 3.54 5.91
N ASP A 2 -19.23 3.37 6.87
CA ASP A 2 -19.10 3.83 8.26
C ASP A 2 -18.08 3.07 9.10
N VAL A 3 -17.68 1.87 8.64
CA VAL A 3 -16.64 1.07 9.28
C VAL A 3 -15.23 1.46 8.83
N VAL A 4 -15.07 2.09 7.66
CA VAL A 4 -13.73 2.38 7.10
C VAL A 4 -12.85 3.22 8.05
N PRO A 5 -13.34 4.31 8.67
CA PRO A 5 -12.55 5.11 9.61
C PRO A 5 -11.93 4.33 10.77
N SER A 6 -12.58 3.27 11.27
CA SER A 6 -12.08 2.51 12.44
C SER A 6 -10.83 1.67 12.10
N TYR A 7 -10.60 1.38 10.82
CA TYR A 7 -9.41 0.69 10.33
C TYR A 7 -8.26 1.63 9.96
N LEU A 8 -8.50 2.94 9.94
CA LEU A 8 -7.51 3.94 9.56
C LEU A 8 -6.89 4.60 10.78
N LYS A 9 -5.61 4.95 10.69
CA LYS A 9 -4.86 5.63 11.75
C LYS A 9 -4.03 6.78 11.20
N GLY A 10 -3.83 7.81 12.02
CA GLY A 10 -2.97 8.96 11.70
C GLY A 10 -3.32 9.62 10.37
N ILE A 11 -2.32 9.71 9.48
CA ILE A 11 -2.43 10.37 8.17
C ILE A 11 -3.53 9.76 7.31
N ALA A 12 -3.75 8.45 7.37
CA ALA A 12 -4.76 7.78 6.55
C ALA A 12 -6.17 8.17 6.98
N LEU A 13 -6.43 8.30 8.29
CA LEU A 13 -7.73 8.75 8.80
C LEU A 13 -7.97 10.22 8.48
N MET A 14 -6.96 11.08 8.69
CA MET A 14 -7.04 12.50 8.32
C MET A 14 -7.36 12.68 6.84
N TRP A 15 -6.67 11.93 5.97
CA TRP A 15 -6.94 11.93 4.54
C TRP A 15 -8.37 11.44 4.23
N PHE A 16 -8.83 10.34 4.81
CA PHE A 16 -10.16 9.80 4.51
C PHE A 16 -11.27 10.82 4.82
N ASN A 17 -11.11 11.58 5.90
CA ASN A 17 -12.06 12.62 6.28
C ASN A 17 -12.10 13.81 5.29
N THR A 18 -11.09 13.99 4.44
CA THR A 18 -11.07 15.04 3.42
C THR A 18 -11.61 14.58 2.06
N VAL A 19 -11.46 13.30 1.69
CA VAL A 19 -11.74 12.84 0.32
C VAL A 19 -13.21 12.58 -0.01
N ARG A 20 -14.11 12.69 0.97
CA ARG A 20 -15.57 12.47 0.83
C ARG A 20 -15.95 11.23 0.01
N ALA A 21 -15.20 10.13 0.17
CA ALA A 21 -15.54 8.86 -0.47
C ALA A 21 -16.88 8.34 0.09
N CYS A 22 -17.80 7.96 -0.80
CA CYS A 22 -19.12 7.44 -0.43
C CYS A 22 -19.37 6.00 -0.92
N GLU A 23 -18.53 5.48 -1.82
CA GLU A 23 -18.58 4.11 -2.32
C GLU A 23 -17.32 3.33 -1.96
N TRP A 24 -17.42 2.03 -1.71
CA TRP A 24 -16.26 1.19 -1.40
C TRP A 24 -15.36 1.02 -2.64
N GLU A 25 -15.91 0.42 -3.71
CA GLU A 25 -15.26 0.17 -5.00
C GLU A 25 -16.32 0.29 -6.10
N ASN A 26 -16.13 1.24 -7.01
CA ASN A 26 -16.95 1.42 -8.21
C ASN A 26 -16.08 1.99 -9.33
N SER A 27 -15.81 1.15 -10.33
CA SER A 27 -14.95 1.50 -11.47
C SER A 27 -15.57 2.57 -12.38
N LEU A 28 -16.89 2.78 -12.33
CA LEU A 28 -17.56 3.87 -13.06
C LEU A 28 -17.45 5.22 -12.31
N ASN A 29 -17.38 5.19 -10.97
CA ASN A 29 -17.33 6.36 -10.10
C ASN A 29 -16.02 6.38 -9.28
N ARG A 30 -14.88 6.36 -9.97
CA ARG A 30 -13.56 6.24 -9.33
C ARG A 30 -13.25 7.35 -8.34
N ASN A 31 -13.76 8.55 -8.58
CA ASN A 31 -13.54 9.72 -7.72
C ASN A 31 -14.40 9.73 -6.45
N GLN A 32 -15.32 8.78 -6.30
CA GLN A 32 -16.15 8.59 -5.10
C GLN A 32 -15.85 7.26 -4.39
N SER A 33 -15.04 6.41 -5.03
CA SER A 33 -14.66 5.10 -4.55
C SER A 33 -13.45 5.17 -3.64
N PHE A 34 -13.59 4.69 -2.41
CA PHE A 34 -12.50 4.68 -1.43
C PHE A 34 -11.29 3.93 -1.93
N THR A 35 -11.44 2.72 -2.48
CA THR A 35 -10.31 1.90 -2.94
C THR A 35 -9.49 2.62 -4.01
N HIS A 36 -10.15 3.23 -5.01
CA HIS A 36 -9.48 3.99 -6.06
C HIS A 36 -8.77 5.24 -5.53
N LEU A 37 -9.43 6.01 -4.67
CA LEU A 37 -8.83 7.19 -4.05
C LEU A 37 -7.65 6.79 -3.14
N PHE A 38 -7.79 5.69 -2.40
CA PHE A 38 -6.76 5.17 -1.50
C PHE A 38 -5.55 4.68 -2.29
N GLU A 39 -5.75 3.88 -3.35
CA GLU A 39 -4.68 3.46 -4.25
C GLU A 39 -3.96 4.67 -4.88
N ALA A 40 -4.71 5.68 -5.34
CA ALA A 40 -4.14 6.88 -5.92
C ALA A 40 -3.29 7.69 -4.92
N GLN A 41 -3.68 7.77 -3.65
CA GLN A 41 -2.95 8.53 -2.63
C GLN A 41 -1.76 7.74 -2.05
N PHE A 42 -1.98 6.46 -1.73
CA PHE A 42 -1.05 5.66 -0.94
C PHE A 42 -0.23 4.68 -1.77
N CYS A 43 -0.70 4.29 -2.95
CA CYS A 43 -0.04 3.34 -3.84
C CYS A 43 0.33 3.98 -5.20
N ASN A 44 0.62 5.28 -5.21
CA ASN A 44 0.96 5.99 -6.44
C ASN A 44 2.27 5.48 -7.10
N PRO A 45 2.48 5.71 -8.41
CA PRO A 45 3.66 5.21 -9.12
C PRO A 45 4.99 5.64 -8.49
N PHE A 46 5.06 6.82 -7.89
CA PHE A 46 6.27 7.30 -7.23
C PHE A 46 6.62 6.46 -5.99
N LYS A 47 5.65 6.21 -5.09
CA LYS A 47 5.82 5.33 -3.93
C LYS A 47 6.15 3.91 -4.36
N MET A 48 5.51 3.42 -5.42
CA MET A 48 5.77 2.09 -5.96
C MET A 48 7.21 1.96 -6.48
N SER A 49 7.71 2.95 -7.23
CA SER A 49 9.12 3.01 -7.64
C SER A 49 10.08 3.08 -6.45
N GLN A 50 9.72 3.86 -5.42
CA GLN A 50 10.50 3.93 -4.18
C GLN A 50 10.58 2.57 -3.47
N TRP A 51 9.46 1.86 -3.34
CA TRP A 51 9.44 0.53 -2.71
C TRP A 51 10.20 -0.50 -3.54
N LYS A 52 10.08 -0.47 -4.88
CA LYS A 52 10.90 -1.32 -5.77
C LYS A 52 12.39 -1.08 -5.54
N HIS A 53 12.80 0.19 -5.49
CA HIS A 53 14.19 0.54 -5.21
C HIS A 53 14.64 0.09 -3.81
N GLN A 54 13.79 0.23 -2.78
CA GLN A 54 14.08 -0.27 -1.43
C GLN A 54 14.24 -1.79 -1.41
N PHE A 55 13.35 -2.51 -2.10
CA PHE A 55 13.39 -3.96 -2.19
C PHE A 55 14.67 -4.45 -2.87
N SER A 56 15.01 -3.90 -4.05
CA SER A 56 16.22 -4.29 -4.79
C SER A 56 17.52 -4.00 -4.03
N ASN A 57 17.54 -2.96 -3.19
CA ASN A 57 18.73 -2.57 -2.43
C ASN A 57 18.73 -3.07 -0.98
N ARG A 58 17.69 -3.79 -0.55
CA ARG A 58 17.64 -4.29 0.83
C ARG A 58 18.60 -5.46 0.96
N LYS A 59 19.60 -5.29 1.83
CA LYS A 59 20.50 -6.36 2.26
C LYS A 59 20.23 -6.67 3.73
N GLN A 60 20.37 -7.93 4.12
CA GLN A 60 20.36 -8.29 5.54
C GLN A 60 21.53 -7.57 6.23
N ARG A 61 21.23 -6.87 7.33
CA ARG A 61 22.23 -6.11 8.11
C ARG A 61 22.76 -6.98 9.25
N ALA A 62 24.00 -6.70 9.68
CA ALA A 62 24.55 -7.31 10.88
C ALA A 62 23.64 -7.02 12.09
N GLY A 63 23.34 -8.04 12.89
CA GLY A 63 22.46 -7.94 14.05
C GLY A 63 20.96 -8.05 13.77
N VAL A 64 20.54 -8.20 12.50
CA VAL A 64 19.14 -8.48 12.12
C VAL A 64 18.99 -9.97 11.86
N THR A 65 18.00 -10.60 12.50
CA THR A 65 17.68 -12.01 12.28
C THR A 65 17.19 -12.27 10.85
N ILE A 66 17.26 -13.53 10.42
CA ILE A 66 16.71 -13.91 9.11
C ILE A 66 15.21 -13.62 9.06
N ASP A 67 14.48 -13.93 10.13
CA ASP A 67 13.03 -13.73 10.21
C ASP A 67 12.61 -12.26 10.13
N GLU A 68 13.34 -11.36 10.79
CA GLU A 68 13.09 -9.92 10.67
C GLU A 68 13.38 -9.40 9.26
N TYR A 69 14.42 -9.94 8.62
CA TYR A 69 14.77 -9.59 7.25
C TYR A 69 13.71 -10.08 6.26
N THR A 70 13.30 -11.35 6.34
CA THR A 70 12.29 -11.94 5.45
C THR A 70 10.94 -11.27 5.64
N SER A 71 10.49 -11.05 6.88
CA SER A 71 9.25 -10.34 7.17
C SER A 71 9.21 -8.95 6.54
N ALA A 72 10.33 -8.22 6.61
CA ALA A 72 10.39 -6.88 6.01
C ALA A 72 10.47 -6.90 4.47
N MET A 73 11.06 -7.95 3.88
CA MET A 73 11.03 -8.19 2.43
C MET A 73 9.60 -8.52 1.96
N GLU A 74 8.88 -9.38 2.69
CA GLU A 74 7.49 -9.72 2.40
C GLU A 74 6.56 -8.50 2.48
N GLU A 75 6.73 -7.64 3.49
CA GLU A 75 5.95 -6.42 3.62
C GLU A 75 6.22 -5.43 2.47
N LEU A 76 7.48 -5.33 2.01
CA LEU A 76 7.80 -4.55 0.80
C LEU A 76 7.17 -5.18 -0.45
N TRP A 77 7.21 -6.51 -0.56
CA TRP A 77 6.61 -7.23 -1.68
C TRP A 77 5.10 -6.99 -1.78
N LYS A 78 4.36 -7.11 -0.66
CA LYS A 78 2.92 -6.82 -0.59
C LYS A 78 2.56 -5.39 -1.03
N ARG A 79 3.46 -4.43 -0.82
CA ARG A 79 3.26 -3.02 -1.23
C ARG A 79 3.55 -2.78 -2.71
N ILE A 80 4.56 -3.46 -3.24
CA ILE A 80 4.92 -3.39 -4.67
C ILE A 80 3.85 -4.06 -5.52
N ASP A 81 3.24 -5.14 -5.01
CA ASP A 81 2.22 -5.89 -5.72
C ASP A 81 1.01 -6.21 -4.82
N PRO A 82 0.19 -5.18 -4.51
CA PRO A 82 -0.98 -5.35 -3.66
C PRO A 82 -2.06 -6.24 -4.29
N LYS A 83 -2.00 -6.48 -5.60
CA LYS A 83 -2.96 -7.34 -6.33
C LYS A 83 -2.41 -8.75 -6.59
N ARG A 84 -1.21 -9.09 -6.06
CA ARG A 84 -0.52 -10.38 -6.26
C ARG A 84 -0.47 -10.79 -7.74
N LYS A 85 -0.26 -9.84 -8.64
CA LYS A 85 -0.19 -10.07 -10.09
C LYS A 85 1.22 -10.39 -10.57
N ARG A 86 2.24 -10.13 -9.76
CA ARG A 86 3.65 -10.33 -10.07
C ARG A 86 4.03 -11.77 -9.72
N THR A 87 4.47 -12.52 -10.74
CA THR A 87 5.09 -13.83 -10.55
C THR A 87 6.56 -13.65 -10.18
N GLU A 88 7.19 -14.68 -9.61
CA GLU A 88 8.60 -14.67 -9.17
C GLU A 88 9.62 -14.32 -10.29
N LEU A 89 9.17 -14.17 -11.54
CA LEU A 89 9.99 -13.97 -12.74
C LEU A 89 10.05 -12.51 -13.24
N ASP A 90 9.33 -11.58 -12.59
CA ASP A 90 9.27 -10.14 -12.93
C ASP A 90 10.08 -9.28 -11.93
#